data_AF-A0A930TWR7-F1
#
_entry.id   AF-A0A930TWR7-F1
#
_cell.length_a   1.000
_cell.length_b   1.000
_cell.length_c   1.000
_cell.angle_alpha   90.00
_cell.angle_beta   90.00
_cell.angle_gamma   90.00
#
_symmetry.space_group_name_H-M   'P 1'
#
loop_
_entity.id
_entity.type
_entity.pdbx_description
1 polymer ?
#
loop_
_entity_poly.entity_id
_entity_poly.type
_entity_poly.pdbx_seq_one_letter_code
_entity_poly.pdbx_strand_id
1 'polypeptide(L)'
;MKLKNIYLEPLLSLLLLTDLGFIVAHVIASLLPVPNDMFFLDRDRSYPEMFQYIKFFWIAIVLLYLGLKQGKSYLAWSSFFTFLLLDDYFGLHETGGGMIASQLGFTRWLALRPVDYGEMVYAASAALLFFVIIALTYKRGSAEFKRFSQRILWLMAIFVFFAVGVDMVHVMTTSFPQPLISFLLENTLAIVEDGGEMMVLSLIVYYIFAQIPKNEDKSQKYYPVRSKEPSIH
;
A
#
# COMPACT_ATOMS: atom_id res chain seq x y z
N MET A 1 -3.64 30.61 8.21
CA MET A 1 -2.22 30.15 8.20
C MET A 1 -2.21 28.65 8.44
N LYS A 2 -2.09 27.83 7.38
CA LYS A 2 -2.05 26.36 7.51
C LYS A 2 -0.69 25.98 8.11
N LEU A 3 -0.61 25.70 9.40
CA LEU A 3 0.60 25.11 9.99
C LEU A 3 0.89 23.82 9.22
N LYS A 4 1.93 23.81 8.37
CA LYS A 4 2.39 22.60 7.68
C LYS A 4 2.81 21.62 8.78
N ASN A 5 2.34 20.37 8.74
CA ASN A 5 2.85 19.39 9.69
C ASN A 5 4.30 19.13 9.29
N ILE A 6 5.24 19.69 10.05
CA ILE A 6 6.68 19.72 9.69
C ILE A 6 7.27 18.32 9.52
N TYR A 7 6.59 17.29 10.03
CA TYR A 7 7.04 15.90 10.00
C TYR A 7 6.51 15.09 8.81
N LEU A 8 5.50 15.57 8.06
CA LEU A 8 4.92 14.77 6.96
C LEU A 8 5.83 14.70 5.73
N GLU A 9 6.45 15.82 5.33
CA GLU A 9 7.36 15.81 4.18
C GLU A 9 8.65 15.03 4.45
N PRO A 10 9.28 15.16 5.65
CA PRO A 10 10.37 14.27 6.03
C PRO A 10 9.98 12.80 6.06
N LEU A 11 8.76 12.46 6.53
CA LEU A 11 8.26 11.08 6.49
C LEU A 11 8.17 10.55 5.06
N LEU A 12 7.53 11.29 4.14
CA LEU A 12 7.43 10.85 2.75
C LEU A 12 8.81 10.70 2.11
N SER A 13 9.71 11.66 2.37
CA SER A 13 11.07 11.62 1.85
C SER A 13 11.82 10.39 2.37
N LEU A 14 11.69 10.08 3.67
CA LEU A 14 12.26 8.89 4.27
C LEU A 14 11.74 7.62 3.59
N LEU A 15 10.42 7.48 3.47
CA LEU A 15 9.79 6.31 2.85
C LEU A 15 10.27 6.10 1.40
N LEU A 16 10.23 7.15 0.58
CA LEU A 16 10.63 7.07 -0.83
C LEU A 16 12.14 6.85 -1.01
N LEU A 17 12.98 7.43 -0.13
CA LEU A 17 14.42 7.17 -0.16
C LEU A 17 14.74 5.74 0.27
N THR A 18 13.99 5.18 1.20
CA THR A 18 14.11 3.76 1.56
C THR A 18 13.69 2.87 0.39
N ASP A 19 12.58 3.17 -0.29
CA ASP A 19 12.14 2.44 -1.49
C ASP A 19 13.21 2.48 -2.59
N LEU A 20 13.74 3.68 -2.88
CA LEU A 20 14.82 3.85 -3.84
C LEU A 20 16.09 3.10 -3.43
N GLY A 21 16.41 3.08 -2.14
CA GLY A 21 17.52 2.31 -1.58
C GLY A 21 17.38 0.82 -1.86
N PHE A 22 16.18 0.26 -1.69
CA PHE A 22 15.89 -1.14 -2.01
C PHE A 22 15.97 -1.44 -3.51
N ILE A 23 15.45 -0.56 -4.36
CA ILE A 23 15.58 -0.69 -5.82
C ILE A 23 17.06 -0.69 -6.25
N VAL A 24 17.86 0.22 -5.69
CA VAL A 24 19.31 0.27 -5.96
C VAL A 24 19.99 -0.99 -5.43
N ALA A 25 19.62 -1.49 -4.25
CA ALA A 25 20.16 -2.71 -3.68
C ALA A 25 19.87 -3.94 -4.56
N HIS A 26 18.65 -4.06 -5.08
CA HIS A 26 18.28 -5.11 -6.03
C HIS A 26 19.10 -5.02 -7.32
N VAL A 27 19.24 -3.83 -7.93
CA VAL A 27 20.09 -3.66 -9.13
C VAL A 27 21.54 -4.09 -8.87
N ILE A 28 22.11 -3.72 -7.71
CA ILE A 28 23.47 -4.13 -7.34
C ILE A 28 23.53 -5.65 -7.15
N ALA A 29 22.56 -6.23 -6.46
CA ALA A 29 22.48 -7.67 -6.19
C ALA A 29 22.27 -8.51 -7.46
N SER A 30 21.57 -7.96 -8.47
CA SER A 30 21.37 -8.63 -9.76
C SER A 30 22.59 -8.55 -10.68
N LEU A 31 23.45 -7.54 -10.52
CA LEU A 31 24.64 -7.35 -11.38
C LEU A 31 25.91 -7.95 -10.77
N LEU A 32 25.99 -8.06 -9.46
CA LEU A 32 27.14 -8.60 -8.74
C LEU A 32 26.79 -9.96 -8.13
N PRO A 33 27.74 -10.88 -7.98
CA PRO A 33 27.52 -12.14 -7.27
C PRO A 33 27.40 -11.90 -5.76
N VAL A 34 26.29 -11.30 -5.33
CA VAL A 34 25.98 -11.08 -3.92
C VAL A 34 25.32 -12.36 -3.38
N PRO A 35 25.87 -13.00 -2.33
CA PRO A 35 25.35 -14.27 -1.83
C PRO A 35 24.06 -14.16 -1.00
N ASN A 36 23.51 -12.94 -0.84
CA ASN A 36 22.36 -12.69 0.02
C ASN A 36 21.17 -12.23 -0.82
N ASP A 37 20.16 -13.11 -0.90
CA ASP A 37 18.91 -12.93 -1.62
C ASP A 37 17.94 -11.96 -0.92
N MET A 38 18.17 -11.60 0.34
CA MET A 38 17.30 -10.69 1.12
C MET A 38 17.22 -9.25 0.59
N PHE A 39 18.08 -8.87 -0.38
CA PHE A 39 18.08 -7.55 -1.01
C PHE A 39 17.34 -7.49 -2.35
N PHE A 40 16.89 -8.63 -2.86
CA PHE A 40 16.08 -8.66 -4.07
C PHE A 40 14.65 -8.25 -3.75
N LEU A 41 14.01 -7.54 -4.68
CA LEU A 41 12.63 -7.08 -4.54
C LEU A 41 11.63 -8.24 -4.65
N ASP A 42 11.88 -9.15 -5.58
CA ASP A 42 11.03 -10.28 -5.99
C ASP A 42 11.17 -11.52 -5.08
N ARG A 43 11.69 -11.33 -3.87
CA ARG A 43 11.95 -12.43 -2.93
C ARG A 43 11.01 -12.35 -1.74
N ASP A 44 10.28 -13.45 -1.53
CA ASP A 44 9.48 -13.64 -0.33
C ASP A 44 10.35 -13.47 0.92
N ARG A 45 9.82 -12.69 1.84
CA ARG A 45 10.36 -12.33 3.14
C ARG A 45 11.67 -11.56 3.10
N SER A 46 11.99 -10.98 1.96
CA SER A 46 13.11 -10.06 1.79
C SER A 46 12.93 -8.76 2.58
N TYR A 47 14.00 -7.98 2.71
CA TYR A 47 13.91 -6.68 3.40
C TYR A 47 12.93 -5.69 2.74
N PRO A 48 12.88 -5.58 1.39
CA PRO A 48 11.84 -4.80 0.71
C PRO A 48 10.41 -5.19 1.10
N GLU A 49 10.10 -6.48 1.08
CA GLU A 49 8.76 -6.99 1.39
C GLU A 49 8.39 -6.76 2.88
N MET A 50 9.33 -7.02 3.80
CA MET A 50 9.14 -6.69 5.22
C MET A 50 8.86 -5.19 5.44
N PHE A 51 9.45 -4.33 4.61
CA PHE A 51 9.15 -2.89 4.67
C PHE A 51 7.74 -2.57 4.16
N GLN A 52 7.24 -3.28 3.15
CA GLN A 52 5.83 -3.20 2.73
C GLN A 52 4.89 -3.66 3.85
N TYR A 53 5.19 -4.76 4.54
CA TYR A 53 4.39 -5.22 5.68
C TYR A 53 4.29 -4.14 6.77
N ILE A 54 5.39 -3.47 7.08
CA ILE A 54 5.42 -2.35 8.03
C ILE A 54 4.49 -1.23 7.56
N LYS A 55 4.54 -0.85 6.28
CA LYS A 55 3.65 0.19 5.73
C LYS A 55 2.18 -0.20 5.82
N PHE A 56 1.82 -1.43 5.44
CA PHE A 56 0.46 -1.96 5.57
C PHE A 56 -0.01 -1.93 7.03
N PHE A 57 0.84 -2.34 7.97
CA PHE A 57 0.55 -2.27 9.39
C PHE A 57 0.28 -0.83 9.86
N TRP A 58 1.14 0.13 9.50
CA TRP A 58 0.93 1.54 9.83
C TRP A 58 -0.37 2.09 9.25
N ILE A 59 -0.68 1.76 8.00
CA ILE A 59 -1.93 2.13 7.34
C ILE A 59 -3.13 1.61 8.15
N ALA A 60 -3.14 0.32 8.47
CA ALA A 60 -4.22 -0.33 9.20
C ALA A 60 -4.44 0.30 10.59
N ILE A 61 -3.36 0.54 11.34
CA ILE A 61 -3.42 1.12 12.70
C ILE A 61 -3.87 2.58 12.67
N VAL A 62 -3.37 3.39 11.72
CA VAL A 62 -3.83 4.79 11.63
C VAL A 62 -5.29 4.86 11.21
N LEU A 63 -5.75 4.00 10.29
CA LEU A 63 -7.16 3.94 9.92
C LEU A 63 -8.06 3.47 11.06
N LEU A 64 -7.57 2.54 11.89
CA LEU A 64 -8.26 2.14 13.13
C LEU A 64 -8.40 3.35 14.05
N TYR A 65 -7.31 4.09 14.28
CA TYR A 65 -7.33 5.33 15.07
C TYR A 65 -8.33 6.36 14.52
N LEU A 66 -8.33 6.62 13.20
CA LEU A 66 -9.29 7.51 12.55
C LEU A 66 -10.73 6.99 12.71
N GLY A 67 -10.94 5.68 12.65
CA GLY A 67 -12.22 5.03 12.91
C GLY A 67 -12.76 5.29 14.31
N LEU A 68 -11.87 5.27 15.30
CA LEU A 68 -12.20 5.53 16.70
C LEU A 68 -12.38 7.02 17.02
N LYS A 69 -11.75 7.92 16.26
CA LYS A 69 -11.76 9.37 16.55
C LYS A 69 -12.69 10.20 15.67
N GLN A 70 -12.82 9.85 14.39
CA GLN A 70 -13.54 10.66 13.39
C GLN A 70 -14.80 9.96 12.86
N GLY A 71 -14.88 8.63 12.94
CA GLY A 71 -16.11 7.90 12.62
C GLY A 71 -15.87 6.47 12.13
N LYS A 72 -16.78 5.56 12.48
CA LYS A 72 -16.64 4.12 12.23
C LYS A 72 -16.47 3.73 10.76
N SER A 73 -16.79 4.60 9.80
CA SER A 73 -16.61 4.32 8.37
C SER A 73 -15.14 4.05 7.99
N TYR A 74 -14.16 4.65 8.68
CA TYR A 74 -12.74 4.36 8.44
C TYR A 74 -12.35 2.92 8.82
N LEU A 75 -13.14 2.24 9.66
CA LEU A 75 -12.89 0.84 10.02
C LEU A 75 -13.01 -0.11 8.82
N ALA A 76 -13.80 0.24 7.80
CA ALA A 76 -13.89 -0.55 6.56
C ALA A 76 -12.55 -0.57 5.80
N TRP A 77 -11.90 0.59 5.68
CA TRP A 77 -10.57 0.67 5.09
C TRP A 77 -9.50 0.04 6.00
N SER A 78 -9.60 0.23 7.33
CA SER A 78 -8.71 -0.44 8.28
C SER A 78 -8.77 -1.96 8.10
N SER A 79 -9.98 -2.55 8.06
CA SER A 79 -10.14 -3.99 7.84
C SER A 79 -9.62 -4.46 6.49
N PHE A 80 -9.78 -3.65 5.43
CA PHE A 80 -9.27 -3.99 4.11
C PHE A 80 -7.74 -4.04 4.08
N PHE A 81 -7.05 -3.03 4.63
CA PHE A 81 -5.59 -3.03 4.69
C PHE A 81 -5.03 -4.05 5.68
N THR A 82 -5.76 -4.36 6.76
CA THR A 82 -5.41 -5.50 7.62
C THR A 82 -5.53 -6.82 6.85
N PHE A 83 -6.56 -7.00 6.03
CA PHE A 83 -6.66 -8.18 5.19
C PHE A 83 -5.48 -8.27 4.20
N LEU A 84 -5.15 -7.18 3.49
CA LEU A 84 -3.99 -7.17 2.58
C LEU A 84 -2.70 -7.57 3.29
N LEU A 85 -2.44 -7.03 4.49
CA LEU A 85 -1.27 -7.42 5.29
C LEU A 85 -1.24 -8.91 5.62
N LEU A 86 -2.39 -9.47 6.04
CA LEU A 86 -2.48 -10.87 6.44
C LEU A 86 -2.41 -11.80 5.22
N ASP A 87 -3.02 -11.39 4.12
CA ASP A 87 -3.00 -12.10 2.85
C ASP A 87 -1.56 -12.28 2.35
N ASP A 88 -0.81 -11.18 2.30
CA ASP A 88 0.59 -11.11 1.89
C ASP A 88 1.49 -11.91 2.85
N TYR A 89 1.44 -11.62 4.15
CA TYR A 89 2.29 -12.28 5.15
C TYR A 89 2.13 -13.81 5.22
N PHE A 90 0.91 -14.30 5.00
CA PHE A 90 0.60 -15.73 5.06
C PHE A 90 0.52 -16.40 3.68
N GLY A 91 0.71 -15.67 2.57
CA GLY A 91 0.53 -16.22 1.21
C GLY A 91 -0.87 -16.78 0.98
N LEU A 92 -1.91 -16.11 1.49
CA LEU A 92 -3.29 -16.62 1.38
C LEU A 92 -3.78 -16.59 -0.08
N HIS A 93 -3.34 -15.61 -0.88
CA HIS A 93 -3.66 -15.56 -2.30
C HIS A 93 -2.99 -16.68 -3.10
N GLU A 94 -1.77 -17.10 -2.75
CA GLU A 94 -1.10 -18.25 -3.38
C GLU A 94 -1.84 -19.55 -3.06
N THR A 95 -2.08 -19.80 -1.77
CA THR A 95 -2.73 -21.03 -1.30
C THR A 95 -4.19 -21.11 -1.75
N GLY A 96 -4.94 -20.02 -1.60
CA GLY A 96 -6.32 -19.91 -2.06
C GLY A 96 -6.44 -19.94 -3.58
N GLY A 97 -5.55 -19.26 -4.29
CA GLY A 97 -5.47 -19.26 -5.75
C GLY A 97 -5.15 -20.65 -6.30
N GLY A 98 -4.19 -21.36 -5.71
CA GLY A 98 -3.90 -22.75 -6.05
C GLY A 98 -5.09 -23.70 -5.86
N MET A 99 -5.85 -23.53 -4.76
CA MET A 99 -7.08 -24.29 -4.55
C MET A 99 -8.12 -24.01 -5.64
N ILE A 100 -8.37 -22.74 -5.95
CA ILE A 100 -9.32 -22.32 -6.98
C ILE A 100 -8.90 -22.88 -8.35
N ALA A 101 -7.62 -22.76 -8.70
CA ALA A 101 -7.09 -23.25 -9.97
C ALA A 101 -7.30 -24.76 -10.13
N SER A 102 -7.07 -25.53 -9.06
CA SER A 102 -7.26 -26.97 -9.07
C SER A 102 -8.74 -27.38 -9.23
N GLN A 103 -9.67 -26.62 -8.64
CA GLN A 103 -11.10 -26.92 -8.67
C GLN A 103 -11.77 -26.52 -9.99
N LEU A 104 -11.38 -25.38 -10.56
CA LEU A 104 -11.94 -24.87 -11.81
C LEU A 104 -11.27 -25.48 -13.05
N GLY A 105 -10.17 -26.21 -12.87
CA GLY A 105 -9.48 -26.90 -13.96
C GLY A 105 -8.87 -25.93 -14.99
N PHE A 106 -8.32 -24.81 -14.52
CA PHE A 106 -7.69 -23.85 -15.42
C PHE A 106 -6.54 -24.50 -16.22
N THR A 107 -6.43 -24.12 -17.49
CA THR A 107 -5.36 -24.55 -18.38
C THR A 107 -4.40 -23.40 -18.64
N ARG A 108 -3.16 -23.71 -19.03
CA ARG A 108 -2.22 -22.68 -19.50
C ARG A 108 -2.80 -21.95 -20.69
N TRP A 109 -2.84 -20.63 -20.62
CA TRP A 109 -3.27 -19.74 -21.69
C TRP A 109 -2.49 -18.43 -21.58
N LEU A 110 -2.23 -17.74 -22.70
CA LEU A 110 -1.45 -16.50 -22.75
C LEU A 110 -0.14 -16.52 -21.95
N ALA A 111 0.60 -17.64 -21.95
CA ALA A 111 1.81 -17.85 -21.16
C ALA A 111 1.66 -17.78 -19.62
N LEU A 112 0.44 -17.63 -19.10
CA LEU A 112 0.14 -17.74 -17.67
C LEU A 112 -0.06 -19.21 -17.26
N ARG A 113 0.33 -19.48 -16.01
CA ARG A 113 0.11 -20.74 -15.32
C ARG A 113 -1.35 -20.80 -14.82
N PRO A 114 -1.92 -22.00 -14.65
CA PRO A 114 -3.24 -22.16 -14.05
C PRO A 114 -3.39 -21.49 -12.68
N VAL A 115 -2.32 -21.48 -11.88
CA VAL A 115 -2.32 -20.89 -10.53
C VAL A 115 -2.50 -19.37 -10.57
N ASP A 116 -1.87 -18.68 -11.52
CA ASP A 116 -1.97 -17.22 -11.70
C ASP A 116 -3.45 -16.80 -11.93
N TYR A 117 -4.20 -17.57 -12.74
CA TYR A 117 -5.64 -17.36 -12.89
C TYR A 117 -6.43 -17.59 -11.60
N GLY A 118 -6.02 -18.58 -10.80
CA GLY A 118 -6.59 -18.83 -9.49
C GLY A 118 -6.36 -17.67 -8.53
N GLU A 119 -5.14 -17.14 -8.47
CA GLU A 119 -4.75 -15.96 -7.69
C GLU A 119 -5.55 -14.73 -8.10
N MET A 120 -5.73 -14.48 -9.40
CA MET A 120 -6.58 -13.40 -9.90
C MET A 120 -8.03 -13.53 -9.42
N VAL A 121 -8.60 -14.74 -9.47
CA VAL A 121 -9.98 -14.98 -9.00
C VAL A 121 -10.07 -14.81 -7.49
N TYR A 122 -9.07 -15.28 -6.74
CA TYR A 122 -8.96 -15.08 -5.30
C TYR A 122 -8.95 -13.58 -4.96
N ALA A 123 -8.02 -12.83 -5.56
CA ALA A 123 -7.84 -11.40 -5.34
C ALA A 123 -9.10 -10.61 -5.72
N ALA A 124 -9.73 -10.92 -6.86
CA ALA A 124 -10.97 -10.29 -7.30
C ALA A 124 -12.14 -10.57 -6.34
N SER A 125 -12.23 -11.79 -5.81
CA SER A 125 -13.28 -12.18 -4.85
C SER A 125 -13.10 -11.46 -3.50
N ALA A 126 -11.87 -11.39 -3.00
CA ALA A 126 -11.55 -10.65 -1.79
C ALA A 126 -11.80 -9.15 -1.97
N ALA A 127 -11.33 -8.56 -3.07
CA ALA A 127 -11.57 -7.15 -3.40
C ALA A 127 -13.08 -6.83 -3.49
N LEU A 128 -13.87 -7.70 -4.13
CA LEU A 128 -15.32 -7.54 -4.21
C LEU A 128 -15.97 -7.51 -2.82
N LEU A 129 -15.60 -8.44 -1.94
CA LEU A 129 -16.12 -8.51 -0.58
C LEU A 129 -15.87 -7.20 0.18
N PHE A 130 -14.62 -6.71 0.18
CA PHE A 130 -14.28 -5.47 0.88
C PHE A 130 -14.86 -4.22 0.21
N PHE A 131 -14.91 -4.16 -1.12
CA PHE A 131 -15.50 -3.02 -1.83
C PHE A 131 -17.00 -2.92 -1.63
N VAL A 132 -17.72 -4.02 -1.43
CA VAL A 132 -19.13 -3.96 -0.99
C VAL A 132 -19.24 -3.30 0.39
N ILE A 133 -18.41 -3.70 1.35
CA ILE A 133 -18.39 -3.09 2.70
C ILE A 133 -18.03 -1.60 2.64
N ILE A 134 -17.01 -1.25 1.86
CA ILE A 134 -16.58 0.13 1.64
C ILE A 134 -17.69 0.94 0.94
N ALA A 135 -18.37 0.40 -0.08
CA ALA A 135 -19.46 1.09 -0.75
C ALA A 135 -20.64 1.38 0.19
N LEU A 136 -20.99 0.44 1.07
CA LEU A 136 -22.05 0.62 2.07
C LEU A 136 -21.68 1.71 3.09
N THR A 137 -20.44 1.70 3.58
CA THR A 137 -19.95 2.73 4.52
C THR A 137 -19.74 4.08 3.84
N TYR A 138 -19.37 4.10 2.56
CA TYR A 138 -19.24 5.30 1.73
C TYR A 138 -20.57 6.02 1.54
N LYS A 139 -21.64 5.28 1.24
CA LYS A 139 -22.99 5.87 1.08
C LYS A 139 -23.42 6.63 2.33
N ARG A 140 -23.13 6.07 3.51
CA ARG A 140 -23.50 6.63 4.83
C ARG A 140 -22.46 7.56 5.44
N GLY A 141 -21.25 7.63 4.88
CA GLY A 141 -20.13 8.37 5.44
C GLY A 141 -20.24 9.89 5.26
N SER A 142 -19.45 10.62 6.05
CA SER A 142 -19.34 12.08 5.95
C SER A 142 -18.77 12.52 4.59
N ALA A 143 -18.96 13.79 4.23
CA ALA A 143 -18.37 14.35 3.01
C ALA A 143 -16.84 14.27 3.01
N GLU A 144 -16.23 14.36 4.19
CA GLU A 144 -14.79 14.16 4.38
C GLU A 144 -14.37 12.72 4.10
N PHE A 145 -15.07 11.74 4.69
CA PHE A 145 -14.81 10.32 4.44
C PHE A 145 -14.97 9.94 2.95
N LYS A 146 -15.93 10.56 2.26
CA LYS A 146 -16.12 10.34 0.81
C LYS A 146 -14.93 10.82 -0.01
N ARG A 147 -14.46 12.04 0.24
CA ARG A 147 -13.24 12.57 -0.42
C ARG A 147 -12.01 11.75 -0.09
N PHE A 148 -11.90 11.29 1.15
CA PHE A 148 -10.85 10.38 1.58
C PHE A 148 -10.88 9.06 0.79
N SER A 149 -12.03 8.40 0.76
CA SER A 149 -12.20 7.11 0.09
C SER A 149 -11.95 7.20 -1.42
N GLN A 150 -12.35 8.30 -2.07
CA GLN A 150 -12.06 8.51 -3.49
C GLN A 150 -10.56 8.57 -3.77
N ARG A 151 -9.78 9.23 -2.90
CA ARG A 151 -8.33 9.31 -3.04
C ARG A 151 -7.65 7.97 -2.77
N ILE A 152 -8.09 7.26 -1.74
CA ILE A 152 -7.59 5.89 -1.49
C ILE A 152 -7.94 4.96 -2.65
N LEU A 153 -9.15 5.01 -3.20
CA LEU A 153 -9.52 4.20 -4.36
C LEU A 153 -8.62 4.46 -5.57
N TRP A 154 -8.28 5.72 -5.84
CA TRP A 154 -7.33 6.05 -6.91
C TRP A 154 -5.93 5.49 -6.63
N LEU A 155 -5.41 5.65 -5.41
CA LEU A 155 -4.11 5.08 -5.04
C LEU A 155 -4.13 3.55 -5.09
N MET A 156 -5.22 2.91 -4.67
CA MET A 156 -5.41 1.46 -4.77
C MET A 156 -5.48 0.99 -6.21
N ALA A 157 -6.11 1.74 -7.11
CA ALA A 157 -6.12 1.40 -8.53
C ALA A 157 -4.71 1.41 -9.12
N ILE A 158 -3.86 2.35 -8.71
CA ILE A 158 -2.45 2.39 -9.11
C ILE A 158 -1.68 1.23 -8.46
N PHE A 159 -1.93 0.93 -7.19
CA PHE A 159 -1.32 -0.20 -6.49
C PHE A 159 -1.63 -1.53 -7.18
N VAL A 160 -2.92 -1.81 -7.45
CA VAL A 160 -3.37 -3.03 -8.15
C VAL A 160 -2.84 -3.11 -9.58
N PHE A 161 -2.61 -1.96 -10.24
CA PHE A 161 -1.97 -1.96 -11.55
C PHE A 161 -0.56 -2.58 -11.48
N PHE A 162 0.23 -2.29 -10.44
CA PHE A 162 1.52 -2.93 -10.23
C PHE A 162 1.35 -4.38 -9.76
N ALA A 163 0.65 -4.59 -8.64
CA ALA A 163 0.51 -5.88 -7.94
C ALA A 163 -0.28 -6.98 -8.67
N VAL A 164 -0.93 -6.64 -9.78
CA VAL A 164 -1.63 -7.63 -10.62
C VAL A 164 -1.35 -7.36 -12.08
N GLY A 165 -1.44 -6.10 -12.51
CA GLY A 165 -1.26 -5.77 -13.92
C GLY A 165 0.17 -6.02 -14.41
N VAL A 166 1.17 -5.48 -13.70
CA VAL A 166 2.58 -5.64 -14.07
C VAL A 166 3.07 -7.05 -13.75
N ASP A 167 2.68 -7.63 -12.61
CA ASP A 167 2.94 -9.03 -12.27
C ASP A 167 2.54 -10.00 -13.40
N MET A 168 1.30 -9.90 -13.91
CA MET A 168 0.86 -10.76 -15.02
C MET A 168 1.74 -10.57 -16.27
N VAL A 169 2.17 -9.35 -16.58
CA VAL A 169 3.10 -9.10 -17.70
C VAL A 169 4.48 -9.69 -17.40
N HIS A 170 4.96 -9.58 -16.17
CA HIS A 170 6.22 -10.16 -15.72
C HIS A 170 6.21 -11.67 -15.93
N VAL A 171 5.21 -12.38 -15.40
CA VAL A 171 5.05 -13.84 -15.58
C VAL A 171 5.03 -14.22 -17.05
N MET A 172 4.29 -13.49 -17.90
CA MET A 172 4.24 -13.77 -19.35
C MET A 172 5.62 -13.68 -20.04
N THR A 173 6.53 -12.85 -19.53
CA THR A 173 7.86 -12.65 -20.13
C THR A 173 8.90 -13.68 -19.69
N THR A 174 8.71 -14.38 -18.57
CA THR A 174 9.63 -15.43 -18.08
C THR A 174 9.80 -16.61 -19.05
N SER A 175 8.92 -16.73 -20.04
CA SER A 175 8.96 -17.78 -21.07
C SER A 175 9.78 -17.38 -22.32
N PHE A 176 10.50 -16.25 -22.31
CA PHE A 176 11.23 -15.77 -23.49
C PHE A 176 12.46 -16.65 -23.81
N PRO A 177 12.67 -17.08 -25.07
CA PRO A 177 13.75 -18.02 -25.41
C PRO A 177 15.17 -17.44 -25.33
N GLN A 178 15.33 -16.11 -25.32
CA GLN A 178 16.63 -15.45 -25.43
C GLN A 178 17.17 -15.05 -24.04
N PRO A 179 18.26 -15.65 -23.54
CA PRO A 179 18.69 -15.49 -22.14
C PRO A 179 18.99 -14.05 -21.74
N LEU A 180 19.68 -13.28 -22.59
CA LEU A 180 20.01 -11.88 -22.31
C LEU A 180 18.76 -11.00 -22.24
N ILE A 181 17.80 -11.22 -23.12
CA ILE A 181 16.55 -10.45 -23.17
C ILE A 181 15.67 -10.83 -21.97
N SER A 182 15.59 -12.12 -21.63
CA SER A 182 14.86 -12.60 -20.45
C SER A 182 15.41 -11.95 -19.18
N PHE A 183 16.74 -11.97 -18.99
CA PHE A 183 17.38 -11.36 -17.83
C PHE A 183 17.07 -9.86 -17.69
N LEU A 184 17.11 -9.10 -18.79
CA LEU A 184 16.81 -7.67 -18.78
C LEU A 184 15.33 -7.38 -18.51
N LEU A 185 14.43 -8.19 -19.08
CA LEU A 185 12.99 -8.06 -18.88
C LEU A 185 12.60 -8.42 -17.44
N GLU A 186 13.08 -9.55 -16.90
CA GLU A 186 12.84 -9.98 -15.53
C GLU A 186 13.27 -8.91 -14.52
N ASN A 187 14.50 -8.40 -14.62
CA ASN A 187 14.97 -7.34 -13.71
C ASN A 187 14.18 -6.04 -13.86
N THR A 188 13.88 -5.64 -15.10
CA THR A 188 13.13 -4.38 -15.32
C THR A 188 11.70 -4.50 -14.80
N LEU A 189 11.06 -5.64 -15.03
CA LEU A 189 9.68 -5.87 -14.61
C LEU A 189 9.59 -6.04 -13.09
N ALA A 190 10.51 -6.75 -12.44
CA ALA A 190 10.60 -6.79 -10.98
C ALA A 190 10.74 -5.38 -10.37
N ILE A 191 11.61 -4.53 -10.93
CA ILE A 191 11.75 -3.14 -10.45
C ILE A 191 10.47 -2.32 -10.67
N VAL A 192 9.80 -2.51 -11.80
CA VAL A 192 8.57 -1.75 -12.13
C VAL A 192 7.39 -2.22 -11.28
N GLU A 193 7.26 -3.53 -11.07
CA GLU A 193 6.25 -4.20 -10.27
C GLU A 193 6.43 -3.85 -8.79
N ASP A 194 7.40 -4.48 -8.12
CA ASP A 194 7.63 -4.34 -6.68
C ASP A 194 8.00 -2.90 -6.31
N GLY A 195 8.88 -2.27 -7.09
CA GLY A 195 9.26 -0.88 -6.86
C GLY A 195 8.08 0.08 -7.03
N GLY A 196 7.18 -0.19 -7.98
CA GLY A 196 5.94 0.55 -8.16
C GLY A 196 4.99 0.41 -6.97
N GLU A 197 4.78 -0.82 -6.51
CA GLU A 197 4.00 -1.11 -5.31
C GLU A 197 4.53 -0.38 -4.08
N MET A 198 5.83 -0.50 -3.82
CA MET A 198 6.49 0.12 -2.67
C MET A 198 6.28 1.64 -2.64
N MET A 199 6.48 2.31 -3.78
CA MET A 199 6.31 3.76 -3.89
C MET A 199 4.85 4.18 -3.71
N VAL A 200 3.90 3.46 -4.30
CA VAL A 200 2.46 3.75 -4.14
C VAL A 200 2.05 3.55 -2.68
N LEU A 201 2.53 2.49 -2.03
CA LEU A 201 2.24 2.24 -0.63
C LEU A 201 2.82 3.34 0.28
N SER A 202 4.00 3.88 -0.04
CA SER A 202 4.57 5.06 0.62
C SER A 202 3.69 6.31 0.48
N LEU A 203 3.09 6.52 -0.70
CA LEU A 203 2.12 7.61 -0.91
C LEU A 203 0.83 7.39 -0.11
N ILE A 204 0.35 6.14 0.00
CA ILE A 204 -0.82 5.80 0.83
C ILE A 204 -0.54 6.09 2.30
N VAL A 205 0.61 5.64 2.83
CA VAL A 205 1.04 5.93 4.21
C VAL A 205 1.04 7.44 4.45
N TYR A 206 1.75 8.21 3.60
CA TYR A 206 1.80 9.66 3.72
C TYR A 206 0.40 10.30 3.71
N TYR A 207 -0.45 9.89 2.77
CA TYR A 207 -1.79 10.45 2.64
C TYR A 207 -2.66 10.20 3.87
N ILE A 208 -2.57 8.99 4.45
CA ILE A 208 -3.35 8.60 5.63
C ILE A 208 -2.84 9.31 6.89
N PHE A 209 -1.52 9.41 7.08
CA PHE A 209 -0.93 10.18 8.19
C PHE A 209 -1.31 11.67 8.11
N ALA A 210 -1.46 12.21 6.90
CA ALA A 210 -1.92 13.59 6.72
C ALA A 210 -3.37 13.83 7.17
N GLN A 211 -4.18 12.77 7.38
CA GLN A 211 -5.55 12.88 7.90
C GLN A 211 -5.63 12.86 9.43
N ILE A 212 -4.52 12.61 10.14
CA ILE A 212 -4.50 12.64 11.60
C ILE A 212 -4.79 14.07 12.07
N PRO A 213 -5.79 14.30 12.95
CA PRO A 213 -6.11 15.62 13.47
C PRO A 213 -4.89 16.21 14.19
N LYS A 214 -4.62 17.49 13.95
CA LYS A 214 -3.67 18.22 14.78
C LYS A 214 -4.34 18.47 16.11
N ASN A 215 -3.69 18.12 17.22
CA ASN A 215 -4.08 18.65 18.51
C ASN A 215 -3.94 20.17 18.42
N GLU A 216 -5.05 20.90 18.38
CA GLU A 216 -5.03 22.31 18.73
C GLU A 216 -4.56 22.37 20.18
N ASP A 217 -3.43 23.03 20.41
CA ASP A 217 -2.91 23.27 21.74
C ASP A 217 -3.98 24.00 22.56
N LYS A 218 -4.59 23.28 23.50
CA LYS A 218 -5.62 23.83 24.39
C LYS A 218 -5.06 24.94 25.31
N SER A 219 -3.74 25.17 25.31
CA SER A 219 -3.07 26.20 26.11
C SER A 219 -3.42 27.64 25.68
N GLN A 220 -3.79 27.89 24.41
CA GLN A 220 -4.06 29.25 23.93
C GLN A 220 -5.46 29.79 24.24
N LYS A 221 -6.38 28.97 24.78
CA LYS A 221 -7.75 29.42 25.13
C LYS A 221 -7.89 30.02 26.54
N TYR A 222 -6.82 30.07 27.34
CA TYR A 222 -6.88 30.41 28.77
C TYR A 222 -6.22 31.72 29.21
N TYR A 223 -5.87 32.62 28.29
CA TYR A 223 -5.53 34.00 28.66
C TYR A 223 -6.72 34.93 28.41
N PRO A 224 -7.63 35.14 29.39
CA PRO A 224 -8.49 36.31 29.34
C PRO A 224 -7.58 37.54 29.43
N VAL A 225 -7.51 38.31 28.36
CA VAL A 225 -6.96 39.66 28.36
C VAL A 225 -7.75 40.45 29.40
N ARG A 226 -7.17 40.66 30.59
CA ARG A 226 -7.75 41.50 31.61
C ARG A 226 -7.41 42.95 31.25
N SER A 227 -8.22 43.54 30.38
CA SER A 227 -8.26 44.99 30.19
C SER A 227 -8.77 45.63 31.48
N LYS A 228 -7.88 46.28 32.23
CA LYS A 228 -8.24 47.40 33.08
C LYS A 228 -7.16 48.47 32.93
N GLU A 229 -7.37 49.37 31.97
CA GLU A 229 -6.88 50.72 32.10
C GLU A 229 -7.50 51.35 33.35
N PRO A 230 -6.72 51.98 34.24
CA PRO A 230 -7.27 52.92 35.20
C PRO A 230 -7.50 54.25 34.49
N SER A 231 -8.77 54.62 34.33
CA SER A 231 -9.18 55.99 34.08
C SER A 231 -8.87 56.85 35.31
N ILE A 232 -7.89 57.74 35.15
CA ILE A 232 -7.75 59.12 35.67
C ILE A 232 -8.49 59.47 36.98
N HIS A 233 -7.72 59.88 37.99
CA HIS A 233 -7.89 61.15 38.72
C HIS A 233 -6.53 61.72 39.11
#